data_AF-A0A836VLB3-F1
#
_entry.id   AF-A0A836VLB3-F1
#
_cell.length_a   1.000
_cell.length_b   1.000
_cell.length_c   1.000
_cell.angle_alpha   90.00
_cell.angle_beta   90.00
_cell.angle_gamma   90.00
#
_symmetry.space_group_name_H-M   'P 1'
#
loop_
_entity.id
_entity.type
_entity.pdbx_description
1 polymer ?
#
loop_
_entity_poly.entity_id
_entity_poly.type
_entity_poly.pdbx_seq_one_letter_code
_entity_poly.pdbx_strand_id
1 'polypeptide(L)'
;MWSVDGSAGFVQLFEEVHATIAELAVARSDVKFVVKTKWGGRWNDKVFTAIAKVGLDASTIPNLIITDQGDPADLIVASSAVVTFQSTTLAEALLSGCRVIYPYFAEARRPEYRDWLLLYEDRDLFDLATSKPELKQAISVALANPKIDKSTLPRRRAVFKKYASEVCGGVSDNYIKEFNFLIDADI
;
A
#
# COMPACT_ATOMS: atom_id res chain seq x y z
N MET A 1 -6.69 4.95 -10.65
CA MET A 1 -7.45 4.91 -11.92
C MET A 1 -6.50 5.33 -13.03
N TRP A 2 -6.43 4.59 -14.14
CA TRP A 2 -5.67 4.98 -15.34
C TRP A 2 -6.66 5.17 -16.48
N SER A 3 -6.46 6.19 -17.30
CA SER A 3 -7.16 6.28 -18.59
C SER A 3 -6.73 5.14 -19.52
N VAL A 4 -7.58 4.81 -20.49
CA VAL A 4 -7.33 3.70 -21.42
C VAL A 4 -6.05 3.90 -22.23
N ASP A 5 -5.79 5.15 -22.63
CA ASP A 5 -4.60 5.61 -23.35
C ASP A 5 -3.38 5.84 -22.43
N GLY A 6 -3.53 5.73 -21.11
CA GLY A 6 -2.47 5.95 -20.13
C GLY A 6 -2.03 7.41 -19.97
N SER A 7 -2.78 8.38 -20.52
CA SER A 7 -2.48 9.81 -20.41
C SER A 7 -2.88 10.44 -19.06
N ALA A 8 -3.79 9.81 -18.32
CA ALA A 8 -4.28 10.27 -17.02
C ALA A 8 -4.26 9.15 -15.97
N GLY A 9 -4.07 9.55 -14.72
CA GLY A 9 -3.92 8.64 -13.58
C GLY A 9 -2.53 8.71 -12.96
N PHE A 10 -2.27 7.80 -12.03
CA PHE A 10 -0.97 7.66 -11.36
C PHE A 10 -0.08 6.68 -12.13
N VAL A 11 0.21 6.97 -13.39
CA VAL A 11 0.93 6.06 -14.30
C VAL A 11 2.43 6.14 -14.05
N GLN A 12 3.02 7.33 -14.12
CA GLN A 12 4.43 7.59 -13.84
C GLN A 12 4.77 7.20 -12.39
N LEU A 13 3.93 7.56 -11.42
CA LEU A 13 4.12 7.16 -10.02
C LEU A 13 4.18 5.64 -9.88
N PHE A 14 3.24 4.91 -10.49
CA PHE A 14 3.23 3.46 -10.44
C PHE A 14 4.51 2.88 -11.06
N GLU A 15 4.90 3.37 -12.24
CA GLU A 15 6.09 2.87 -12.93
C GLU A 15 7.35 3.10 -12.09
N GLU A 16 7.50 4.32 -11.58
CA GLU A 16 8.66 4.71 -10.79
C GLU A 16 8.73 3.98 -9.43
N VAL A 17 7.59 3.74 -8.77
CA VAL A 17 7.55 2.95 -7.52
C VAL A 17 8.00 1.52 -7.78
N HIS A 18 7.41 0.83 -8.76
CA HIS A 18 7.72 -0.58 -9.00
C HIS A 18 9.14 -0.79 -9.54
N ALA A 19 9.63 0.11 -10.40
CA ALA A 19 11.03 0.12 -10.81
C ALA A 19 11.97 0.30 -9.60
N THR A 20 11.65 1.25 -8.70
CA THR A 20 12.44 1.48 -7.48
C THR A 20 12.48 0.25 -6.57
N ILE A 21 11.37 -0.48 -6.43
CA ILE A 21 11.30 -1.73 -5.67
C ILE A 21 12.21 -2.80 -6.29
N ALA A 22 12.21 -2.96 -7.61
CA ALA A 22 13.08 -3.93 -8.27
C ALA A 22 14.57 -3.56 -8.15
N GLU A 23 14.92 -2.28 -8.31
CA GLU A 23 16.28 -1.79 -8.09
C GLU A 23 16.78 -2.07 -6.66
N LEU A 24 15.90 -1.91 -5.66
CA LEU A 24 16.22 -2.27 -4.27
C LEU A 24 16.35 -3.77 -4.07
N ALA A 25 15.50 -4.57 -4.70
CA ALA A 25 15.59 -6.03 -4.62
C ALA A 25 16.93 -6.55 -5.17
N VAL A 26 17.42 -5.98 -6.27
CA VAL A 26 18.76 -6.27 -6.81
C VAL A 26 19.85 -5.85 -5.81
N ALA A 27 19.74 -4.66 -5.21
CA ALA A 27 20.75 -4.13 -4.28
C ALA A 27 20.75 -4.80 -2.90
N ARG A 28 19.66 -5.50 -2.53
CA ARG A 28 19.41 -6.05 -1.19
C ARG A 28 18.88 -7.48 -1.28
N SER A 29 19.76 -8.40 -1.70
CA SER A 29 19.43 -9.83 -1.78
C SER A 29 19.09 -10.47 -0.43
N ASP A 30 19.44 -9.80 0.68
CA ASP A 30 19.09 -10.18 2.05
C ASP A 30 17.62 -9.89 2.42
N VAL A 31 16.92 -9.08 1.62
CA VAL A 31 15.54 -8.67 1.89
C VAL A 31 14.59 -9.28 0.86
N LYS A 32 13.49 -9.86 1.33
CA LYS A 32 12.40 -10.34 0.47
C LYS A 32 11.45 -9.20 0.13
N PHE A 33 11.28 -8.90 -1.14
CA PHE A 33 10.34 -7.91 -1.66
C PHE A 33 9.10 -8.62 -2.21
N VAL A 34 7.92 -8.21 -1.73
CA VAL A 34 6.64 -8.74 -2.22
C VAL A 34 5.81 -7.59 -2.77
N VAL A 35 5.55 -7.64 -4.08
CA VAL A 35 4.62 -6.74 -4.77
C VAL A 35 3.30 -7.51 -4.93
N LYS A 36 2.31 -7.13 -4.11
CA LYS A 36 0.96 -7.67 -4.20
C LYS A 36 0.11 -6.79 -5.10
N THR A 37 -0.40 -7.33 -6.20
CA THR A 37 -1.42 -6.68 -7.02
C THR A 37 -2.82 -7.11 -6.56
N LYS A 38 -3.82 -6.24 -6.74
CA LYS A 38 -5.21 -6.56 -6.37
C LYS A 38 -5.77 -7.69 -7.23
N TRP A 39 -5.45 -7.67 -8.52
CA TRP A 39 -5.76 -8.70 -9.50
C TRP A 39 -4.51 -8.98 -10.32
N GLY A 40 -4.32 -10.22 -10.78
CA GLY A 40 -3.23 -10.56 -11.68
C GLY A 40 -3.44 -10.03 -13.10
N GLY A 41 -2.90 -10.76 -14.08
CA GLY A 41 -2.98 -10.39 -15.49
C GLY A 41 -2.41 -8.99 -15.75
N ARG A 42 -3.24 -8.09 -16.29
CA ARG A 42 -2.82 -6.75 -16.74
C ARG A 42 -2.05 -5.95 -15.69
N TRP A 43 -2.34 -6.10 -14.39
CA TRP A 43 -1.60 -5.36 -13.36
C TRP A 43 -0.21 -5.93 -13.14
N ASN A 44 -0.05 -7.25 -13.16
CA ASN A 44 1.28 -7.88 -13.12
C ASN A 44 2.07 -7.48 -14.36
N ASP A 45 1.47 -7.51 -15.55
CA ASP A 45 2.10 -7.09 -16.80
C ASP A 45 2.61 -5.65 -16.73
N LYS A 46 1.85 -4.76 -16.09
CA LYS A 46 2.26 -3.37 -15.85
C LYS A 46 3.41 -3.26 -14.88
N VAL A 47 3.45 -4.07 -13.81
CA VAL A 47 4.62 -4.15 -12.92
C VAL A 47 5.85 -4.64 -13.69
N PHE A 48 5.74 -5.72 -14.44
CA PHE A 48 6.83 -6.25 -15.27
C PHE A 48 7.33 -5.21 -16.28
N THR A 49 6.41 -4.49 -16.93
CA THR A 49 6.74 -3.42 -17.89
C THR A 49 7.48 -2.26 -17.21
N ALA A 50 7.04 -1.84 -16.02
CA ALA A 50 7.70 -0.79 -15.25
C ALA A 50 9.14 -1.17 -14.89
N ILE A 51 9.37 -2.43 -14.52
CA ILE A 51 10.70 -2.97 -14.21
C ILE A 51 11.57 -3.06 -15.47
N ALA A 52 11.01 -3.54 -16.59
CA ALA A 52 11.73 -3.64 -17.86
C ALA A 52 12.17 -2.27 -18.41
N LYS A 53 11.41 -1.21 -18.15
CA LYS A 53 11.76 0.17 -18.54
C LYS A 53 13.08 0.68 -17.93
N VAL A 54 13.50 0.12 -16.80
CA VAL A 54 14.80 0.43 -16.17
C VAL A 54 15.87 -0.62 -16.47
N GLY A 55 15.64 -1.49 -17.46
CA GLY A 55 16.61 -2.48 -17.93
C GLY A 55 16.75 -3.71 -17.02
N LEU A 56 15.77 -3.96 -16.14
CA LEU A 56 15.76 -5.12 -15.25
C LEU A 56 14.76 -6.19 -15.73
N ASP A 57 15.08 -7.45 -15.48
CA ASP A 57 14.16 -8.58 -15.67
C ASP A 57 13.72 -9.11 -14.31
N ALA A 58 12.46 -8.88 -13.96
CA ALA A 58 11.90 -9.28 -12.66
C ALA A 58 12.01 -10.80 -12.42
N SER A 59 11.98 -11.63 -13.47
CA SER A 59 12.07 -13.09 -13.34
C SER A 59 13.45 -13.57 -12.89
N THR A 60 14.47 -12.72 -13.04
CA THR A 60 15.86 -13.02 -12.65
C THR A 60 16.22 -12.51 -11.25
N ILE A 61 15.31 -11.81 -10.57
CA ILE A 61 15.53 -11.24 -9.23
C ILE A 61 14.94 -12.20 -8.19
N PRO A 62 15.74 -13.07 -7.54
CA PRO A 62 15.24 -14.23 -6.79
C PRO A 62 14.47 -13.85 -5.51
N ASN A 63 14.71 -12.66 -4.97
CA ASN A 63 14.08 -12.13 -3.77
C ASN A 63 12.90 -11.19 -4.06
N LEU A 64 12.50 -11.02 -5.32
CA LEU A 64 11.33 -10.24 -5.74
C LEU A 64 10.17 -11.16 -6.11
N ILE A 65 9.05 -11.03 -5.43
CA ILE A 65 7.82 -11.77 -5.70
C ILE A 65 6.75 -10.80 -6.19
N ILE A 66 6.22 -11.02 -7.39
CA ILE A 66 5.04 -10.32 -7.91
C ILE A 66 3.89 -11.31 -7.89
N THR A 67 2.83 -11.03 -7.15
CA THR A 67 1.73 -11.97 -6.96
C THR A 67 0.39 -11.26 -6.83
N ASP A 68 -0.68 -11.94 -7.21
CA ASP A 68 -2.06 -11.56 -6.94
C ASP A 68 -2.74 -12.49 -5.91
N GLN A 69 -1.98 -13.41 -5.32
CA GLN A 69 -2.45 -14.40 -4.35
C GLN A 69 -2.10 -14.02 -2.90
N GLY A 70 -2.84 -14.59 -1.96
CA GLY A 70 -2.66 -14.37 -0.51
C GLY A 70 -3.49 -13.21 0.05
N ASP A 71 -3.78 -13.29 1.35
CA ASP A 71 -4.51 -12.26 2.08
C ASP A 71 -3.61 -11.03 2.32
N PRO A 72 -4.04 -9.81 1.91
CA PRO A 72 -3.28 -8.59 2.17
C PRO A 72 -2.97 -8.35 3.65
N ALA A 73 -3.87 -8.71 4.58
CA ALA A 73 -3.67 -8.54 6.01
C ALA A 73 -2.52 -9.43 6.52
N ASP A 74 -2.47 -10.69 6.08
CA ASP A 74 -1.38 -11.61 6.43
C ASP A 74 -0.03 -11.10 5.93
N LEU A 75 0.01 -10.59 4.69
CA LEU A 75 1.22 -10.00 4.10
C LEU A 75 1.67 -8.75 4.87
N ILE A 76 0.73 -7.90 5.25
CA ILE A 76 0.99 -6.69 6.05
C ILE A 76 1.57 -7.07 7.42
N VAL A 77 0.97 -8.04 8.12
CA VAL A 77 1.43 -8.49 9.44
C VAL A 77 2.81 -9.12 9.39
N ALA A 78 3.12 -9.86 8.31
CA ALA A 78 4.44 -10.46 8.13
C ALA A 78 5.53 -9.47 7.69
N SER A 79 5.18 -8.24 7.31
CA SER A 79 6.10 -7.27 6.72
C SER A 79 6.84 -6.45 7.77
N SER A 80 8.15 -6.22 7.55
CA SER A 80 8.94 -5.26 8.36
C SER A 80 8.66 -3.80 7.99
N ALA A 81 8.22 -3.56 6.76
CA ALA A 81 7.83 -2.26 6.24
C ALA A 81 6.81 -2.46 5.10
N VAL A 82 5.87 -1.53 4.94
CA VAL A 82 4.86 -1.60 3.88
C VAL A 82 4.93 -0.35 3.02
N VAL A 83 5.04 -0.52 1.69
CA VAL A 83 4.84 0.56 0.71
C VAL A 83 3.45 0.40 0.14
N THR A 84 2.59 1.41 0.28
CA THR A 84 1.21 1.32 -0.20
C THR A 84 0.67 2.68 -0.62
N PHE A 85 -0.31 2.67 -1.53
CA PHE A 85 -0.85 3.85 -2.16
C PHE A 85 -2.28 3.57 -2.66
N GLN A 86 -3.20 4.53 -2.46
CA GLN A 86 -4.56 4.53 -3.05
C GLN A 86 -5.39 3.25 -2.84
N SER A 87 -5.40 2.70 -1.62
CA SER A 87 -6.24 1.56 -1.25
C SER A 87 -6.67 1.66 0.22
N THR A 88 -7.71 0.93 0.63
CA THR A 88 -8.04 0.70 2.05
C THR A 88 -6.88 0.06 2.81
N THR A 89 -6.01 -0.65 2.08
CA THR A 89 -4.73 -1.19 2.55
C THR A 89 -3.84 -0.12 3.21
N LEU A 90 -3.98 1.17 2.88
CA LEU A 90 -3.31 2.24 3.63
C LEU A 90 -3.73 2.26 5.11
N ALA A 91 -5.03 2.19 5.38
CA ALA A 91 -5.57 2.21 6.73
C ALA A 91 -5.25 0.92 7.48
N GLU A 92 -5.35 -0.23 6.80
CA GLU A 92 -4.96 -1.55 7.33
C GLU A 92 -3.46 -1.58 7.70
N ALA A 93 -2.58 -1.10 6.81
CA ALA A 93 -1.14 -1.06 7.05
C ALA A 93 -0.77 -0.16 8.24
N LEU A 94 -1.50 0.94 8.48
CA LEU A 94 -1.25 1.78 9.66
C LEU A 94 -1.46 1.04 10.99
N LEU A 95 -2.28 -0.02 11.02
CA LEU A 95 -2.51 -0.84 12.21
C LEU A 95 -1.46 -1.93 12.45
N SER A 96 -0.64 -2.28 11.45
CA SER A 96 0.29 -3.42 11.54
C SER A 96 1.40 -3.26 12.59
N GLY A 97 1.63 -2.02 13.05
CA GLY A 97 2.73 -1.69 13.93
C GLY A 97 4.08 -1.52 13.23
N CYS A 98 4.15 -1.70 11.90
CA CYS A 98 5.34 -1.40 11.11
C CYS A 98 5.28 0.01 10.52
N ARG A 99 6.43 0.49 10.03
CA ARG A 99 6.48 1.73 9.26
C ARG A 99 5.78 1.53 7.91
N VAL A 100 5.01 2.53 7.51
CA VAL A 100 4.24 2.54 6.26
C VAL A 100 4.73 3.71 5.44
N ILE A 101 5.24 3.43 4.25
CA ILE A 101 5.82 4.41 3.34
C ILE A 101 4.78 4.81 2.31
N TYR A 102 4.57 6.11 2.16
CA TYR A 102 3.62 6.71 1.22
C TYR A 102 4.39 7.37 0.06
N PRO A 103 4.36 6.80 -1.16
CA PRO A 103 4.92 7.43 -2.35
C PRO A 103 4.14 8.70 -2.73
N TYR A 104 4.74 9.87 -2.54
CA TYR A 104 4.17 11.18 -2.84
C TYR A 104 5.04 11.95 -3.83
N PHE A 105 5.15 11.42 -5.05
CA PHE A 105 5.90 12.04 -6.15
C PHE A 105 5.20 11.82 -7.49
N ALA A 106 5.82 12.24 -8.59
CA ALA A 106 5.21 12.21 -9.94
C ALA A 106 3.81 12.85 -9.94
N GLU A 107 2.77 12.17 -10.43
CA GLU A 107 1.41 12.72 -10.48
C GLU A 107 0.84 13.04 -9.10
N ALA A 108 1.22 12.32 -8.04
CA ALA A 108 0.69 12.58 -6.71
C ALA A 108 1.04 13.97 -6.16
N ARG A 109 2.10 14.61 -6.65
CA ARG A 109 2.44 15.99 -6.25
C ARG A 109 1.75 17.07 -7.07
N ARG A 110 1.07 16.71 -8.14
CA ARG A 110 0.38 17.68 -9.00
C ARG A 110 -0.91 18.14 -8.31
N PRO A 111 -1.18 19.46 -8.24
CA PRO A 111 -2.33 19.98 -7.50
C PRO A 111 -3.68 19.37 -7.91
N GLU A 112 -3.87 19.08 -9.19
CA GLU A 112 -5.09 18.51 -9.75
C GLU A 112 -5.37 17.07 -9.31
N TYR A 113 -4.37 16.37 -8.75
CA TYR A 113 -4.52 15.03 -8.19
C TYR A 113 -4.83 15.03 -6.69
N ARG A 114 -4.78 16.18 -6.01
CA ARG A 114 -4.92 16.28 -4.54
C ARG A 114 -6.17 15.57 -4.02
N ASP A 115 -7.33 15.88 -4.59
CA ASP A 115 -8.62 15.35 -4.13
C ASP A 115 -8.79 13.85 -4.39
N TRP A 116 -7.93 13.29 -5.24
CA TRP A 116 -7.92 11.87 -5.53
C TRP A 116 -7.04 11.09 -4.56
N LEU A 117 -6.21 11.73 -3.74
CA LEU A 117 -5.29 11.08 -2.80
C LEU A 117 -6.02 10.62 -1.54
N LEU A 118 -6.17 9.29 -1.41
CA LEU A 118 -6.65 8.71 -0.15
C LEU A 118 -5.70 9.06 1.00
N LEU A 119 -6.31 9.42 2.13
CA LEU A 119 -5.63 9.83 3.37
C LEU A 119 -4.68 11.02 3.21
N TYR A 120 -4.97 11.92 2.26
CA TYR A 120 -4.14 13.10 2.05
C TYR A 120 -3.95 13.91 3.34
N GLU A 121 -5.03 14.22 4.06
CA GLU A 121 -4.95 15.02 5.29
C GLU A 121 -4.31 14.27 6.48
N ASP A 122 -4.26 12.94 6.42
CA ASP A 122 -3.62 12.08 7.43
C ASP A 122 -2.22 11.59 6.99
N ARG A 123 -1.63 12.19 5.96
CA ARG A 123 -0.37 11.75 5.34
C ARG A 123 0.84 11.84 6.28
N ASP A 124 0.74 12.61 7.36
CA ASP A 124 1.75 12.72 8.41
C ASP A 124 1.89 11.45 9.26
N LEU A 125 0.95 10.51 9.17
CA LEU A 125 1.03 9.19 9.81
C LEU A 125 1.96 8.21 9.08
N PHE A 126 2.41 8.58 7.88
CA PHE A 126 3.24 7.77 6.99
C PHE A 126 4.65 8.34 6.86
N ASP A 127 5.58 7.48 6.45
CA ASP A 127 6.88 7.92 5.96
C ASP A 127 6.70 8.44 4.53
N LEU A 128 6.62 9.75 4.38
CA LEU A 128 6.40 10.37 3.09
C LEU A 128 7.68 10.34 2.23
N ALA A 129 7.60 9.74 1.05
CA ALA A 129 8.68 9.75 0.07
C ALA A 129 8.31 10.70 -1.08
N THR A 130 9.07 11.78 -1.29
CA THR A 130 8.74 12.81 -2.31
C THR A 130 9.55 12.72 -3.60
N SER A 131 10.35 11.66 -3.73
CA SER A 131 11.13 11.29 -4.91
C SER A 131 11.53 9.81 -4.88
N LYS A 132 12.02 9.26 -6.00
CA LYS A 132 12.58 7.89 -6.04
C LYS A 132 13.74 7.68 -5.05
N PRO A 133 14.74 8.58 -4.95
CA PRO A 133 15.79 8.45 -3.92
C PRO A 133 15.23 8.45 -2.50
N GLU A 134 14.26 9.31 -2.21
CA GLU A 134 13.60 9.33 -0.89
C GLU A 134 12.81 8.05 -0.62
N LEU A 135 12.19 7.43 -1.63
CA LEU A 135 11.53 6.13 -1.48
C LEU A 135 12.55 5.05 -1.08
N LYS A 136 13.71 4.99 -1.75
CA LYS A 136 14.80 4.07 -1.38
C LYS A 136 15.30 4.31 0.05
N GLN A 137 15.47 5.58 0.41
CA GLN A 137 15.91 5.95 1.75
C GLN A 137 14.86 5.57 2.80
N ALA A 138 13.59 5.88 2.57
CA ALA A 138 12.50 5.56 3.51
C ALA A 138 12.39 4.05 3.75
N ILE A 139 12.48 3.23 2.70
CA ILE A 139 12.52 1.76 2.82
C ILE A 139 13.73 1.32 3.64
N SER A 140 14.92 1.86 3.35
CA SER A 140 16.15 1.50 4.06
C SER A 140 16.07 1.84 5.56
N VAL A 141 15.54 3.02 5.91
CA VAL A 141 15.33 3.42 7.30
C VAL A 141 14.28 2.53 7.97
N ALA A 142 13.19 2.19 7.28
CA ALA A 142 12.16 1.31 7.82
C ALA A 142 12.67 -0.11 8.08
N LEU A 143 13.55 -0.63 7.22
CA LEU A 143 14.21 -1.93 7.45
C LEU A 143 15.17 -1.88 8.64
N ALA A 144 15.91 -0.79 8.81
CA ALA A 144 16.85 -0.64 9.94
C ALA A 144 16.14 -0.36 11.28
N ASN A 145 15.01 0.35 11.23
CA ASN A 145 14.21 0.70 12.40
C ASN A 145 12.70 0.57 12.07
N PRO A 146 12.11 -0.62 12.23
CA PRO A 146 10.72 -0.87 11.86
C PRO A 146 9.71 -0.29 12.87
N LYS A 147 10.20 0.23 14.01
CA LYS A 147 9.36 0.73 15.10
C LYS A 147 8.67 2.03 14.70
N ILE A 148 7.39 2.12 15.03
CA ILE A 148 6.59 3.35 14.91
C ILE A 148 6.54 4.10 16.24
N ASP A 149 6.27 5.41 16.16
CA ASP A 149 5.95 6.18 17.35
C ASP A 149 4.58 5.76 17.90
N LYS A 150 4.57 5.23 19.13
CA LYS A 150 3.37 4.77 19.82
C LYS A 150 2.37 5.91 20.07
N SER A 151 2.82 7.16 20.11
CA SER A 151 1.94 8.33 20.26
C SER A 151 0.94 8.44 19.10
N THR A 152 1.27 7.89 17.92
CA THR A 152 0.44 7.93 16.73
C THR A 152 -0.67 6.87 16.71
N LEU A 153 -0.63 5.88 17.61
CA LEU A 153 -1.57 4.74 17.61
C LEU A 153 -3.04 5.14 17.70
N PRO A 154 -3.47 6.12 18.54
CA PRO A 154 -4.87 6.54 18.57
C PRO A 154 -5.35 7.09 17.21
N ARG A 155 -4.52 7.92 16.54
CA ARG A 155 -4.85 8.48 15.22
C ARG A 155 -4.87 7.40 14.13
N ARG A 156 -3.92 6.47 14.15
CA ARG A 156 -3.90 5.31 13.23
C ARG A 156 -5.17 4.46 13.38
N ARG A 157 -5.62 4.20 14.62
CA ARG A 157 -6.90 3.52 14.88
C ARG A 157 -8.12 4.30 14.42
N ALA A 158 -8.13 5.62 14.60
CA ALA A 158 -9.22 6.48 14.13
C ALA A 158 -9.33 6.46 12.60
N VAL A 159 -8.19 6.49 11.89
CA VAL A 159 -8.15 6.34 10.43
C VAL A 159 -8.72 4.98 10.01
N PHE A 160 -8.28 3.89 10.62
CA PHE A 160 -8.84 2.57 10.32
C PHE A 160 -10.36 2.52 10.54
N LYS A 161 -10.84 3.01 11.69
CA LYS A 161 -12.27 3.07 12.00
C LYS A 161 -13.07 3.88 10.98
N LYS A 162 -12.50 4.96 10.45
CA LYS A 162 -13.14 5.83 9.45
C LYS A 162 -13.30 5.15 8.09
N TYR A 163 -12.36 4.32 7.68
CA TYR A 163 -12.28 3.80 6.30
C TYR A 163 -12.55 2.29 6.16
N ALA A 164 -12.49 1.53 7.25
CA ALA A 164 -12.72 0.09 7.25
C ALA A 164 -13.84 -0.28 8.23
N SER A 165 -13.52 -0.39 9.53
CA SER A 165 -14.48 -0.80 10.55
C SER A 165 -13.95 -0.53 11.96
N GLU A 166 -14.81 -0.71 12.98
CA GLU A 166 -14.31 -0.78 14.36
C GLU A 166 -13.27 -1.90 14.53
N VAL A 167 -12.26 -1.63 15.35
CA VAL A 167 -11.25 -2.64 15.73
C VAL A 167 -11.79 -3.48 16.89
N CYS A 168 -12.92 -4.15 16.66
CA CYS A 168 -13.56 -5.06 17.61
C CYS A 168 -13.94 -6.36 16.89
N GLY A 169 -13.78 -7.50 17.58
CA GLY A 169 -14.27 -8.78 17.06
C GLY A 169 -15.80 -8.83 17.02
N GLY A 170 -16.36 -9.84 16.34
CA GLY A 170 -17.82 -10.05 16.31
C GLY A 170 -18.57 -9.18 15.30
N VAL A 171 -17.89 -8.66 14.27
CA VAL A 171 -18.54 -7.91 13.18
C VAL A 171 -19.66 -8.75 12.53
N SER A 172 -19.42 -10.04 12.31
CA SER A 172 -20.45 -10.97 11.81
C SER A 172 -21.64 -11.08 12.76
N ASP A 173 -21.39 -11.18 14.07
CA ASP A 173 -22.45 -11.25 15.07
C ASP A 173 -23.29 -9.98 15.10
N ASN A 174 -22.67 -8.82 14.91
CA ASN A 174 -23.37 -7.54 14.83
C ASN A 174 -24.28 -7.46 13.60
N TYR A 175 -23.82 -7.94 12.44
CA TYR A 175 -24.67 -8.04 11.25
C TYR A 175 -25.83 -9.02 11.43
N ILE A 176 -25.57 -10.19 12.01
CA ILE A 176 -26.63 -11.19 12.27
C ILE A 176 -27.70 -10.60 13.19
N LYS A 177 -27.30 -9.88 14.25
CA LYS A 177 -28.24 -9.20 15.14
C LYS A 177 -29.09 -8.17 14.41
N GLU A 178 -28.47 -7.35 13.56
CA GLU A 178 -29.18 -6.32 12.81
C GLU A 178 -30.15 -6.92 11.78
N PHE A 179 -29.74 -7.95 11.06
CA PHE A 179 -30.60 -8.64 10.10
C PHE A 179 -31.82 -9.28 10.80
N ASN A 180 -31.61 -9.95 11.93
CA ASN A 180 -32.71 -10.52 12.69
C ASN A 180 -33.67 -9.43 13.20
N PHE A 181 -33.14 -8.31 13.71
CA PHE A 181 -33.96 -7.18 14.11
C PHE A 181 -34.83 -6.65 12.97
N LEU A 182 -34.27 -6.47 11.77
CA LEU A 182 -35.00 -5.98 10.61
C LEU A 182 -36.06 -6.96 10.10
N ILE A 183 -35.76 -8.27 10.15
CA ILE A 183 -36.72 -9.33 9.81
C ILE A 183 -37.89 -9.34 10.80
N ASP A 184 -37.59 -9.23 12.10
CA ASP A 184 -38.60 -9.25 13.17
C ASP A 184 -39.43 -7.95 13.24
N ALA A 185 -38.90 -6.84 12.70
CA ALA A 185 -39.56 -5.54 12.72
C ALA A 185 -40.65 -5.35 11.65
N ASP A 186 -40.85 -6.31 10.74
CA ASP A 186 -41.88 -6.31 9.66
C ASP A 186 -41.91 -4.98 8.86
N ILE A 187 -40.73 -4.45 8.50
CA ILE A 187 -40.51 -3.24 7.68
C ILE A 187 -40.49 -3.59 6.19
#